data_AF-A0A645DMP2-F1
#
_entry.id   AF-A0A645DMP2-F1
#
_cell.length_a   1.000
_cell.length_b   1.000
_cell.length_c   1.000
_cell.angle_alpha   90.00
_cell.angle_beta   90.00
_cell.angle_gamma   90.00
#
_symmetry.space_group_name_H-M   'P 1'
#
loop_
_entity.id
_entity.type
_entity.pdbx_description
1 polymer ?
#
loop_
_entity_poly.entity_id
_entity_poly.type
_entity_poly.pdbx_seq_one_letter_code
_entity_poly.pdbx_strand_id
1 'polypeptide(L)'
;MTTKKIVITVGAATMAAGTETVTLDAPAYINAENYTMLPLRAIAEAFNATVNWDDATKTVTILSGQRIISMTIGSKTMYINGTPVAMNTAPEITSSRTFVPVRDLANSLGISNINWTEASGTVTLN
;
A
#
# COMPACT_ATOMS: atom_id res chain seq x y z
N MET A 1 6.31 -20.01 -7.37
CA MET A 1 5.67 -18.86 -6.70
C MET A 1 5.99 -17.65 -7.56
N THR A 2 4.99 -17.04 -8.19
CA THR A 2 5.19 -15.95 -9.15
C THR A 2 5.41 -14.66 -8.37
N THR A 3 6.66 -14.23 -8.19
CA THR A 3 6.98 -12.95 -7.57
C THR A 3 6.54 -11.84 -8.52
N LYS A 4 5.37 -11.24 -8.26
CA LYS A 4 4.78 -10.20 -9.10
C LYS A 4 5.48 -8.89 -8.78
N LYS A 5 6.36 -8.45 -9.71
CA LYS A 5 7.10 -7.20 -9.58
C LYS A 5 6.14 -6.01 -9.73
N ILE A 6 6.06 -5.13 -8.74
CA ILE A 6 5.30 -3.87 -8.86
C ILE A 6 6.26 -2.70 -8.92
N VAL A 7 6.09 -1.81 -9.90
CA VAL A 7 6.88 -0.58 -10.07
C VAL A 7 5.94 0.61 -10.07
N ILE A 8 6.17 1.55 -9.15
CA ILE A 8 5.34 2.73 -8.97
C ILE A 8 6.24 3.96 -8.94
N THR A 9 5.87 4.99 -9.69
CA THR A 9 6.58 6.27 -9.70
C THR A 9 5.74 7.30 -8.96
N VAL A 10 6.37 8.05 -8.04
CA VAL A 10 5.70 9.15 -7.33
C VAL A 10 5.21 10.19 -8.34
N GLY A 11 3.95 10.62 -8.20
CA GLY A 11 3.27 11.54 -9.11
C GLY A 11 2.71 10.89 -10.37
N ALA A 12 3.00 9.61 -10.65
CA ALA A 12 2.42 8.92 -11.81
C ALA A 12 0.98 8.48 -11.53
N ALA A 13 0.14 8.55 -12.56
CA ALA A 13 -1.24 8.05 -12.54
C ALA A 13 -1.34 6.55 -12.87
N THR A 14 -0.20 5.87 -13.04
CA THR A 14 -0.14 4.46 -13.42
C THR A 14 0.98 3.77 -12.66
N MET A 15 0.83 2.47 -12.44
CA MET A 15 1.87 1.59 -11.95
C MET A 15 2.02 0.37 -12.86
N ALA A 16 3.20 -0.25 -12.87
CA ALA A 16 3.39 -1.53 -13.52
C ALA A 16 3.24 -2.66 -12.50
N ALA A 17 2.43 -3.68 -12.79
CA ALA A 17 2.27 -4.89 -12.00
C ALA A 17 2.62 -6.11 -12.86
N GLY A 18 3.89 -6.49 -12.87
CA GLY A 18 4.45 -7.48 -13.78
C GLY A 18 4.51 -6.92 -15.20
N THR A 19 3.79 -7.55 -16.12
CA THR A 19 3.64 -7.09 -17.51
C THR A 19 2.43 -6.17 -17.71
N GLU A 20 1.58 -6.02 -16.70
CA GLU A 20 0.35 -5.23 -16.77
C GLU A 20 0.62 -3.79 -16.32
N THR A 21 -0.05 -2.82 -16.95
CA THR A 21 -0.11 -1.44 -16.47
C THR A 21 -1.45 -1.24 -15.78
N VAL A 22 -1.42 -0.84 -14.51
CA VAL A 22 -2.60 -0.59 -13.69
C VAL A 22 -2.75 0.92 -13.52
N THR A 23 -3.92 1.44 -13.89
CA THR A 23 -4.26 2.85 -13.66
C THR A 23 -4.55 3.06 -12.18
N LEU A 24 -3.94 4.10 -11.62
CA LEU A 24 -4.19 4.53 -10.25
C LEU A 24 -5.31 5.57 -10.25
N ASP A 25 -6.32 5.36 -9.42
CA ASP A 25 -7.38 6.36 -9.17
C ASP A 25 -6.82 7.68 -8.62
N ALA A 26 -5.67 7.62 -7.96
CA ALA A 26 -4.97 8.78 -7.43
C ALA A 26 -3.46 8.54 -7.47
N PRO A 27 -2.65 9.57 -7.81
CA PRO A 27 -1.21 9.41 -7.90
C PRO A 27 -0.59 9.14 -6.53
N ALA A 28 0.49 8.36 -6.54
CA ALA A 28 1.37 8.23 -5.37
C ALA A 28 1.98 9.59 -5.01
N TYR A 29 2.14 9.89 -3.73
CA TYR A 29 2.79 11.12 -3.27
C TYR A 29 3.72 10.85 -2.08
N ILE A 30 4.52 11.84 -1.70
CA ILE A 30 5.34 11.80 -0.49
C ILE A 30 4.67 12.69 0.55
N ASN A 31 4.37 12.15 1.73
CA ASN A 31 3.74 12.93 2.80
C ASN A 31 4.74 13.87 3.50
N ALA A 32 4.25 14.70 4.43
CA ALA A 32 5.07 15.63 5.19
C ALA A 32 6.15 14.95 6.06
N GLU A 33 5.95 13.67 6.41
CA GLU A 33 6.93 12.83 7.14
C GLU A 33 7.96 12.16 6.21
N ASN A 34 7.98 12.52 4.93
CA ASN A 34 8.92 12.01 3.91
C ASN A 34 8.76 10.50 3.59
N TYR A 35 7.53 9.98 3.69
CA TYR A 35 7.18 8.63 3.29
C TYR A 35 6.37 8.61 1.99
N THR A 36 6.67 7.65 1.12
CA THR A 36 5.89 7.39 -0.09
C THR A 36 4.56 6.74 0.27
N MET A 37 3.49 7.49 0.01
CA MET A 37 2.10 7.14 0.22
C MET A 37 1.48 6.64 -1.08
N LEU A 38 0.82 5.48 -1.02
CA LEU A 38 0.22 4.82 -2.17
C LEU A 38 -1.28 4.61 -1.98
N PRO A 39 -2.07 4.70 -3.08
CA PRO A 39 -3.48 4.34 -3.04
C PRO A 39 -3.63 2.86 -2.72
N LEU A 40 -4.12 2.56 -1.52
CA LEU A 40 -4.14 1.21 -0.97
C LEU A 40 -4.86 0.20 -1.88
N ARG A 41 -6.02 0.59 -2.42
CA ARG A 41 -6.88 -0.28 -3.22
C ARG A 41 -6.18 -0.78 -4.47
N ALA A 42 -5.51 0.10 -5.21
CA ALA A 42 -4.84 -0.26 -6.46
C ALA A 42 -3.74 -1.32 -6.20
N ILE A 43 -2.95 -1.14 -5.14
CA ILE A 43 -1.90 -2.10 -4.77
C ILE A 43 -2.49 -3.44 -4.34
N ALA A 44 -3.49 -3.42 -3.46
CA ALA A 44 -4.13 -4.63 -2.99
C ALA A 44 -4.73 -5.43 -4.16
N GLU A 45 -5.46 -4.78 -5.07
CA GLU A 45 -6.04 -5.42 -6.26
C GLU A 45 -4.97 -5.99 -7.20
N ALA A 46 -3.85 -5.30 -7.39
CA ALA A 46 -2.74 -5.80 -8.20
C ALA A 46 -2.12 -7.10 -7.65
N PHE A 47 -2.22 -7.31 -6.33
CA PHE A 47 -1.83 -8.54 -5.63
C PHE A 47 -3.00 -9.54 -5.45
N ASN A 48 -4.14 -9.33 -6.12
CA ASN A 48 -5.36 -10.12 -5.97
C ASN A 48 -5.90 -10.16 -4.52
N ALA A 49 -5.66 -9.11 -3.74
CA ALA A 49 -6.19 -8.97 -2.40
C ALA A 49 -7.53 -8.21 -2.42
N THR A 50 -8.43 -8.58 -1.52
CA THR A 50 -9.73 -7.92 -1.34
C THR A 50 -9.60 -6.82 -0.29
N VAL A 51 -10.16 -5.64 -0.56
CA VAL A 51 -10.15 -4.52 0.39
C VAL A 51 -11.58 -4.24 0.87
N ASN A 52 -11.77 -4.26 2.18
CA ASN A 52 -13.00 -3.87 2.84
C ASN A 52 -12.78 -2.58 3.65
N TRP A 53 -13.71 -1.64 3.55
CA TRP A 53 -13.69 -0.38 4.28
C TRP A 53 -14.82 -0.37 5.30
N ASP A 54 -14.49 -0.11 6.56
CA ASP A 54 -15.44 0.18 7.62
C ASP A 54 -15.40 1.67 7.94
N ASP A 55 -16.48 2.37 7.56
CA ASP A 55 -16.60 3.81 7.74
C ASP A 55 -16.83 4.22 9.20
N ALA A 56 -17.42 3.35 10.02
CA ALA A 56 -17.73 3.65 11.42
C ALA A 56 -16.46 3.69 12.27
N THR A 57 -15.55 2.74 12.02
CA THR A 57 -14.29 2.62 12.75
C THR A 57 -13.11 3.28 12.03
N LYS A 58 -13.32 3.75 10.79
CA LYS A 58 -12.27 4.22 9.88
C LYS A 58 -11.16 3.17 9.74
N THR A 59 -11.57 1.91 9.60
CA THR A 59 -10.66 0.78 9.48
C THR A 59 -10.74 0.20 8.08
N VAL A 60 -9.57 -0.02 7.48
CA VAL A 60 -9.45 -0.78 6.26
C VAL A 60 -8.95 -2.18 6.56
N THR A 61 -9.61 -3.18 5.99
CA THR A 61 -9.23 -4.59 6.11
C THR A 61 -8.88 -5.14 4.73
N ILE A 62 -7.70 -5.73 4.62
CA ILE A 62 -7.17 -6.33 3.40
C ILE A 62 -7.11 -7.83 3.62
N LEU A 63 -7.71 -8.58 2.72
CA LEU A 63 -7.69 -10.05 2.70
C LEU A 63 -6.82 -10.50 1.53
N SER A 64 -5.65 -11.06 1.84
CA SER A 64 -4.68 -11.56 0.85
C SER A 64 -4.37 -13.02 1.13
N GLY A 65 -5.11 -13.93 0.50
CA GLY A 65 -5.01 -15.37 0.79
C GLY A 65 -5.36 -15.68 2.24
N GLN A 66 -4.38 -16.10 3.04
CA GLN A 66 -4.53 -16.39 4.47
C GLN A 66 -4.16 -15.21 5.38
N ARG A 67 -3.78 -14.06 4.81
CA ARG A 67 -3.42 -12.85 5.57
C ARG A 67 -4.62 -11.93 5.69
N ILE A 68 -4.96 -11.58 6.93
CA ILE A 68 -5.94 -10.55 7.29
C ILE A 68 -5.15 -9.38 7.84
N ILE A 69 -5.15 -8.27 7.12
CA ILE A 69 -4.43 -7.06 7.49
C ILE A 69 -5.45 -6.00 7.82
N SER A 70 -5.43 -5.44 9.02
CA SER A 70 -6.31 -4.32 9.38
C SER A 70 -5.49 -3.09 9.74
N MET A 71 -5.85 -1.95 9.16
CA MET A 71 -5.21 -0.67 9.44
C MET A 71 -6.29 0.35 9.76
N THR A 72 -6.06 1.18 10.78
CA THR A 72 -6.99 2.25 11.15
C THR A 72 -6.39 3.59 10.72
N ILE A 73 -7.20 4.45 10.10
CA ILE A 73 -6.76 5.78 9.68
C ILE A 73 -6.27 6.57 10.89
N GLY A 74 -5.10 7.22 10.76
CA GLY A 74 -4.46 7.97 11.85
C GLY A 74 -3.72 7.13 12.89
N SER A 75 -3.86 5.79 12.88
CA SER A 75 -3.09 4.89 13.74
C SER A 75 -1.77 4.52 13.10
N LYS A 76 -0.67 4.56 13.88
CA LYS A 76 0.64 3.97 13.47
C LYS A 76 0.75 2.49 13.81
N THR A 77 -0.34 1.84 14.20
CA THR A 77 -0.39 0.39 14.46
C THR A 77 -1.34 -0.27 13.47
N MET A 78 -0.83 -1.21 12.70
CA MET A 78 -1.62 -2.14 11.91
C MET A 78 -1.67 -3.50 12.61
N TYR A 79 -2.56 -4.38 12.17
CA TYR A 79 -2.60 -5.76 12.64
C TYR A 79 -2.50 -6.71 11.45
N ILE A 80 -1.64 -7.71 11.55
CA ILE A 80 -1.53 -8.80 10.59
C ILE A 80 -1.93 -10.08 11.32
N ASN A 81 -3.01 -10.72 10.89
CA ASN A 81 -3.59 -11.90 11.55
C ASN A 81 -3.80 -11.69 13.05
N GLY A 82 -4.26 -10.49 13.44
CA GLY A 82 -4.46 -10.10 14.84
C GLY A 82 -3.18 -9.72 15.61
N THR A 83 -1.99 -9.85 15.02
CA THR A 83 -0.73 -9.45 15.65
C THR A 83 -0.45 -7.98 15.36
N PRO A 84 -0.23 -7.13 16.39
CA PRO A 84 0.08 -5.72 16.17
C PRO A 84 1.47 -5.54 15.54
N VAL A 85 1.55 -4.66 14.55
CA VAL A 85 2.78 -4.28 13.85
C VAL A 85 2.82 -2.76 13.74
N ALA A 86 3.94 -2.17 14.15
CA ALA A 86 4.16 -0.74 14.03
C ALA A 86 4.39 -0.35 12.56
N MET A 87 3.77 0.75 12.15
CA MET A 87 3.96 1.40 10.86
C MET A 87 4.84 2.63 11.04
N ASN A 88 5.55 3.02 9.97
CA ASN A 88 6.42 4.19 10.02
C ASN A 88 5.62 5.51 10.05
N THR A 89 4.53 5.55 9.29
CA THR A 89 3.54 6.65 9.30
C THR A 89 2.14 6.08 9.27
N ALA A 90 1.15 6.88 9.67
CA ALA A 90 -0.22 6.44 9.73
C ALA A 90 -0.88 6.44 8.33
N PRO A 91 -1.80 5.52 8.05
CA PRO A 91 -2.69 5.64 6.91
C PRO A 91 -3.51 6.92 7.00
N GLU A 92 -3.71 7.56 5.86
CA GLU A 92 -4.49 8.80 5.75
C GLU A 92 -5.53 8.71 4.65
N ILE A 93 -6.57 9.53 4.74
CA ILE A 93 -7.54 9.68 3.67
C ILE A 93 -7.30 11.02 3.00
N THR A 94 -6.95 10.96 1.72
CA THR A 94 -6.75 12.12 0.86
C THR A 94 -7.67 11.99 -0.35
N SER A 95 -8.45 13.02 -0.65
CA SER A 95 -9.38 13.01 -1.80
C SER A 95 -10.31 11.78 -1.86
N SER A 96 -10.87 11.39 -0.70
CA SER A 96 -11.74 10.21 -0.57
C SER A 96 -11.07 8.88 -0.98
N ARG A 97 -9.73 8.80 -0.85
CA ARG A 97 -8.94 7.59 -1.06
C ARG A 97 -8.04 7.35 0.14
N THR A 98 -7.91 6.08 0.53
CA THR A 98 -7.00 5.66 1.59
C THR A 98 -5.59 5.50 1.04
N PHE A 99 -4.66 6.21 1.65
CA PHE A 99 -3.24 6.15 1.38
C PHE A 99 -2.50 5.48 2.52
N VAL A 100 -1.60 4.58 2.16
CA VAL A 100 -0.81 3.80 3.11
C VAL A 100 0.67 3.89 2.72
N PRO A 101 1.60 3.96 3.69
CA PRO A 101 3.02 3.90 3.40
C PRO A 101 3.39 2.61 2.68
N VAL A 102 4.09 2.75 1.56
CA VAL A 102 4.43 1.62 0.67
C VAL A 102 5.14 0.48 1.39
N ARG A 103 6.04 0.81 2.31
CA ARG A 103 6.86 -0.16 3.02
C ARG A 103 6.03 -1.04 3.95
N ASP A 104 5.12 -0.42 4.69
CA ASP A 104 4.26 -1.12 5.63
C ASP A 104 3.23 -1.97 4.90
N LEU A 105 2.68 -1.45 3.79
CA LEU A 105 1.80 -2.21 2.91
C LEU A 105 2.50 -3.44 2.31
N ALA A 106 3.69 -3.26 1.75
CA ALA A 106 4.48 -4.35 1.19
C ALA A 106 4.81 -5.41 2.26
N ASN A 107 5.28 -4.99 3.44
CA ASN A 107 5.52 -5.89 4.56
C ASN A 107 4.25 -6.66 4.97
N SER A 108 3.10 -5.97 5.00
CA SER A 108 1.81 -6.60 5.35
C SER A 108 1.37 -7.68 4.34
N LEU A 109 1.71 -7.48 3.07
CA LEU A 109 1.49 -8.46 2.00
C LEU A 109 2.58 -9.55 1.94
N GLY A 110 3.60 -9.47 2.80
CA GLY A 110 4.73 -10.40 2.88
C GLY A 110 5.80 -10.19 1.80
N ILE A 111 5.88 -8.97 1.26
CA ILE A 111 6.90 -8.56 0.30
C ILE A 111 8.05 -7.95 1.09
N SER A 112 9.18 -8.64 1.09
CA SER A 112 10.38 -8.20 1.80
C SER A 112 11.34 -7.40 0.93
N ASN A 113 11.26 -7.53 -0.40
CA ASN A 113 12.21 -6.92 -1.31
C ASN A 113 11.67 -5.62 -1.92
N ILE A 114 11.92 -4.52 -1.20
CA ILE A 114 11.49 -3.17 -1.57
C ILE A 114 12.73 -2.37 -1.95
N ASN A 115 12.78 -1.87 -3.18
CA ASN A 115 13.83 -0.99 -3.66
C ASN A 115 13.25 0.40 -3.97
N TRP A 116 13.89 1.43 -3.44
CA TRP A 116 13.57 2.82 -3.77
C TRP A 116 14.67 3.38 -4.66
N THR A 117 14.29 3.99 -5.77
CA THR A 117 15.19 4.70 -6.68
C THR A 117 14.96 6.20 -6.55
N GLU A 118 15.88 6.89 -5.86
CA GLU A 118 15.78 8.33 -5.60
C GLU A 118 15.76 9.18 -6.86
N ALA A 119 16.60 8.84 -7.86
CA ALA A 119 16.76 9.61 -9.09
C ALA A 119 15.45 9.76 -9.90
N SER A 120 14.53 8.82 -9.76
CA SER A 120 13.26 8.79 -10.47
C SER A 120 12.05 8.75 -9.54
N GLY A 121 12.24 8.87 -8.22
CA GLY A 121 11.17 8.74 -7.23
C GLY A 121 10.35 7.45 -7.40
N THR A 122 11.01 6.33 -7.70
CA THR A 122 10.35 5.08 -8.09
C THR A 122 10.50 4.02 -7.00
N VAL A 123 9.38 3.44 -6.56
CA VAL A 123 9.36 2.25 -5.70
C VAL A 123 9.23 1.01 -6.57
N THR A 124 10.09 0.02 -6.32
CA THR A 124 10.00 -1.32 -6.90
C THR A 124 9.80 -2.35 -5.78
N LEU A 125 8.74 -3.13 -5.89
CA LEU A 125 8.41 -4.27 -5.04
C LEU A 125 8.72 -5.54 -5.84
N ASN A 126 9.57 -6.44 -5.33
CA ASN A 126 9.94 -7.69 -6.01
C ASN A 126 9.42 -8.92 -5.29
#